data_AF-A0A1G8MIS6-F1
#
_entry.id   AF-A0A1G8MIS6-F1
#
_cell.length_a   1.000
_cell.length_b   1.000
_cell.length_c   1.000
_cell.angle_alpha   90.00
_cell.angle_beta   90.00
_cell.angle_gamma   90.00
#
_symmetry.space_group_name_H-M   'P 1'
#
loop_
_entity.id
_entity.type
_entity.pdbx_description
1 polymer ?
#
loop_
_entity_poly.entity_id
_entity_poly.type
_entity_poly.pdbx_seq_one_letter_code
_entity_poly.pdbx_strand_id
1 'polypeptide(L)'
;MRHSTEILFGDSNEFIGMVVMTNPGRFEFKNTLGWEDFKSGKGSAYTFEASDYPDLSMQNVIEVVRRAYELSGKGKPDGTLRVYNLSNVRHAAGHEAEIYHNKAKIALTSANISLLEDPITHNREEFLNECNKAGFVIMGFVNGAFNQKMRQILSWSEQVSSLVYAMDKNGHYSHPRRWRTDLSLKNQVISSLQSVL
;
A
#
# COMPACT_ATOMS: atom_id res chain seq x y z
N MET A 1 -10.92 -2.78 14.51
CA MET A 1 -10.65 -2.76 13.05
C MET A 1 -9.40 -1.92 12.86
N ARG A 2 -8.31 -2.47 12.33
CA ARG A 2 -7.04 -1.72 12.25
C ARG A 2 -7.22 -0.62 11.20
N HIS A 3 -6.96 0.63 11.61
CA HIS A 3 -7.12 1.79 10.76
C HIS A 3 -6.29 1.67 9.48
N SER A 4 -6.92 2.00 8.36
CA SER A 4 -6.34 2.22 7.05
C SER A 4 -5.08 3.08 7.20
N THR A 5 -3.98 2.66 6.58
CA THR A 5 -2.84 3.58 6.43
C THR A 5 -3.27 4.68 5.47
N GLU A 6 -3.14 5.93 5.89
CA GLU A 6 -3.61 7.09 5.14
C GLU A 6 -2.45 8.07 4.93
N ILE A 7 -2.40 8.64 3.74
CA ILE A 7 -1.53 9.76 3.41
C ILE A 7 -2.44 10.98 3.24
N LEU A 8 -2.25 11.97 4.12
CA LEU A 8 -2.95 13.25 4.06
C LEU A 8 -2.15 14.21 3.17
N PHE A 9 -2.81 14.76 2.16
CA PHE A 9 -2.31 15.87 1.36
C PHE A 9 -3.16 17.10 1.65
N GLY A 10 -2.52 18.25 1.91
CA GLY A 10 -3.24 19.49 2.20
C GLY A 10 -4.05 19.40 3.50
N ASP A 11 -5.20 20.08 3.51
CA ASP A 11 -6.06 20.23 4.67
C ASP A 11 -7.41 19.49 4.50
N SER A 12 -7.72 19.03 3.28
CA SER A 12 -8.96 18.31 2.97
C SER A 12 -8.90 16.83 3.40
N ASN A 13 -10.04 16.33 3.89
CA ASN A 13 -10.28 14.91 4.15
C ASN A 13 -10.97 14.19 2.98
N GLU A 14 -11.10 14.84 1.82
CA GLU A 14 -11.71 14.24 0.63
C GLU A 14 -10.92 13.00 0.18
N PHE A 15 -11.61 11.90 -0.10
CA PHE A 15 -10.95 10.70 -0.58
C PHE A 15 -10.56 10.82 -2.05
N ILE A 16 -9.27 11.06 -2.33
CA ILE A 16 -8.78 11.35 -3.68
C ILE A 16 -8.34 10.10 -4.45
N GLY A 17 -7.97 9.02 -3.75
CA GLY A 17 -7.47 7.82 -4.39
C GLY A 17 -7.03 6.75 -3.42
N MET A 18 -6.62 5.61 -3.95
CA MET A 18 -6.05 4.53 -3.15
C MET A 18 -4.80 3.90 -3.74
N VAL A 19 -4.03 3.24 -2.88
CA VAL A 19 -2.85 2.44 -3.24
C VAL A 19 -3.08 1.01 -2.79
N VAL A 20 -2.87 0.05 -3.69
CA VAL A 20 -2.88 -1.38 -3.37
C VAL A 20 -1.48 -1.92 -3.63
N MET A 21 -0.82 -2.41 -2.58
CA MET A 21 0.55 -2.89 -2.69
C MET A 21 0.84 -4.07 -1.77
N THR A 22 1.92 -4.79 -2.05
CA THR A 22 2.52 -5.70 -1.06
C THR A 22 3.31 -4.86 -0.04
N ASN A 23 3.22 -5.14 1.25
CA ASN A 23 4.14 -4.53 2.23
C ASN A 23 5.09 -5.57 2.82
N PRO A 24 6.18 -5.94 2.11
CA PRO A 24 7.17 -6.88 2.64
C PRO A 24 8.15 -6.21 3.61
N GLY A 25 8.01 -4.91 3.89
CA GLY A 25 8.92 -4.16 4.75
C GLY A 25 8.58 -4.28 6.23
N ARG A 26 9.59 -4.07 7.09
CA ARG A 26 9.35 -3.73 8.48
C ARG A 26 8.94 -2.25 8.53
N PHE A 27 7.70 -1.97 8.92
CA PHE A 27 7.33 -0.64 9.38
C PHE A 27 7.91 -0.49 10.78
N GLU A 28 8.70 0.57 10.96
CA GLU A 28 9.45 0.84 12.17
C GLU A 28 9.34 2.32 12.47
N PHE A 29 9.04 2.65 13.73
CA PHE A 29 9.21 4.00 14.23
C PHE A 29 10.68 4.18 14.64
N LYS A 30 11.58 4.23 13.64
CA LYS A 30 13.04 4.25 13.82
C LYS A 30 13.53 5.39 14.70
N ASN A 31 12.79 6.50 14.72
CA ASN A 31 13.18 7.71 15.45
C ASN A 31 12.33 7.91 16.72
N THR A 32 11.47 6.96 17.08
CA THR A 32 10.60 7.10 18.24
C THR A 32 11.10 6.27 19.42
N LEU A 33 11.26 6.94 20.57
CA LEU A 33 11.57 6.29 21.84
C LEU A 33 10.47 5.28 22.24
N GLY A 34 10.87 4.13 22.78
CA GLY A 34 9.94 3.09 23.26
C GLY A 34 9.43 2.11 22.18
N TRP A 35 9.73 2.35 20.90
CA TRP A 35 9.29 1.45 19.81
C TRP A 35 9.83 0.02 19.96
N GLU A 36 11.12 -0.15 20.27
CA GLU A 36 11.71 -1.50 20.40
C GLU A 36 11.19 -2.25 21.63
N ASP A 37 10.89 -1.55 22.73
CA ASP A 37 10.26 -2.15 23.89
C ASP A 37 8.82 -2.58 23.59
N PHE A 38 8.02 -1.71 22.94
CA PHE A 38 6.68 -2.06 22.49
C PHE A 38 6.68 -3.26 21.53
N LYS A 39 7.56 -3.24 20.52
CA LYS A 39 7.70 -4.31 19.52
C LYS A 39 8.15 -5.65 20.12
N SER A 40 8.90 -5.62 21.22
CA SER A 40 9.30 -6.82 21.96
C SER A 40 8.26 -7.27 23.01
N GLY A 41 7.09 -6.62 23.06
CA GLY A 41 6.02 -6.96 23.99
C GLY A 41 6.29 -6.54 25.43
N LYS A 42 7.23 -5.61 25.64
CA LYS A 42 7.47 -5.01 26.95
C LYS A 42 6.52 -3.83 27.17
N GLY A 43 6.02 -3.72 28.40
CA GLY A 43 5.07 -2.69 28.80
C GLY A 43 3.63 -3.23 28.90
N SER A 44 2.74 -2.38 29.40
CA SER A 44 1.32 -2.70 29.62
C SER A 44 0.40 -2.21 28.50
N ALA A 45 0.93 -1.43 27.55
CA ALA A 45 0.17 -0.85 26.46
C ALA A 45 0.01 -1.84 25.29
N TYR A 46 -1.23 -1.97 24.81
CA TYR A 46 -1.55 -2.73 23.59
C TYR A 46 -1.50 -1.87 22.32
N THR A 47 -1.36 -0.55 22.47
CA THR A 47 -1.30 0.44 21.40
C THR A 47 -0.04 1.30 21.53
N PHE A 48 0.49 1.75 20.40
CA PHE A 48 1.66 2.65 20.33
C PHE A 48 1.35 3.78 19.37
N GLU A 49 1.37 5.02 19.87
CA GLU A 49 1.11 6.24 19.12
C GLU A 49 2.40 7.07 19.04
N ALA A 50 2.76 7.48 17.83
CA ALA A 50 4.03 8.16 17.58
C ALA A 50 4.01 8.96 16.28
N SER A 51 4.90 9.94 16.18
CA SER A 51 5.19 10.70 14.95
C SER A 51 6.57 10.31 14.43
N ASP A 52 6.65 9.85 13.18
CA ASP A 52 7.91 9.50 12.52
C ASP A 52 7.78 9.70 11.01
N TYR A 53 8.89 9.52 10.29
CA TYR A 53 8.95 9.69 8.85
C TYR A 53 8.30 8.52 8.11
N PRO A 54 7.63 8.79 6.97
CA PRO A 54 7.12 7.74 6.11
C PRO A 54 8.26 6.86 5.59
N ASP A 55 7.98 5.56 5.42
CA ASP A 55 8.96 4.66 4.82
C ASP A 55 9.24 5.00 3.35
N LEU A 56 10.27 4.38 2.78
CA LEU A 56 10.70 4.65 1.40
C LEU A 56 9.60 4.41 0.35
N SER A 57 8.71 3.44 0.57
CA SER A 57 7.63 3.14 -0.36
C SER A 57 6.58 4.25 -0.32
N MET A 58 6.21 4.68 0.89
CA MET A 58 5.30 5.81 1.11
C MET A 58 5.86 7.12 0.54
N GLN A 59 7.15 7.40 0.73
CA GLN A 59 7.82 8.57 0.15
C GLN A 59 7.70 8.59 -1.38
N ASN A 60 7.92 7.45 -2.04
CA ASN A 60 7.82 7.37 -3.50
C ASN A 60 6.38 7.55 -4.00
N VAL A 61 5.39 7.01 -3.28
CA VAL A 61 3.96 7.26 -3.57
C VAL A 61 3.64 8.74 -3.47
N ILE A 62 4.03 9.39 -2.36
CA ILE A 62 3.83 10.83 -2.12
C ILE A 62 4.46 11.65 -3.25
N GLU A 63 5.68 11.31 -3.64
CA GLU A 63 6.41 12.02 -4.68
C GLU A 63 5.73 11.90 -6.05
N VAL A 64 5.33 10.67 -6.44
CA VAL A 64 4.66 10.44 -7.73
C VAL A 64 3.32 11.16 -7.80
N VAL A 65 2.51 11.11 -6.73
CA VAL A 65 1.21 11.81 -6.69
C VAL A 65 1.40 13.32 -6.82
N ARG A 66 2.29 13.92 -6.01
CA ARG A 66 2.59 15.35 -6.10
C ARG A 66 3.06 15.75 -7.49
N ARG A 67 3.94 14.95 -8.09
CA ARG A 67 4.50 15.26 -9.41
C ARG A 67 3.46 15.14 -10.52
N ALA A 68 2.58 14.14 -10.45
CA ALA A 68 1.50 13.99 -11.43
C ALA A 68 0.51 15.16 -11.36
N TYR A 69 0.08 15.56 -10.16
CA TYR A 69 -0.80 16.73 -9.98
C TYR A 69 -0.18 18.03 -10.52
N GLU A 70 1.09 18.26 -10.22
CA GLU A 70 1.85 19.42 -10.71
C GLU A 70 1.88 19.43 -12.25
N LEU A 71 2.27 18.31 -12.86
CA LEU A 71 2.39 18.20 -14.31
C LEU A 71 1.04 18.19 -15.05
N SER A 72 -0.04 17.78 -14.40
CA SER A 72 -1.41 17.88 -14.93
C SER A 72 -2.02 19.28 -14.75
N GLY A 73 -1.28 20.24 -14.18
CA GLY A 73 -1.78 21.62 -13.98
C GLY A 73 -2.84 21.74 -12.88
N LYS A 74 -3.07 20.69 -12.08
CA LYS A 74 -4.02 20.68 -10.96
C LYS A 74 -3.44 21.27 -9.67
N GLY A 75 -2.19 21.72 -9.69
CA GLY A 75 -1.50 22.28 -8.53
C GLY A 75 -1.01 21.19 -7.57
N LYS A 76 -1.27 21.35 -6.27
CA LYS A 76 -0.93 20.34 -5.25
C LYS A 76 -2.16 19.46 -4.97
N PRO A 77 -1.98 18.15 -4.72
CA PRO A 77 -3.08 17.33 -4.24
C PRO A 77 -3.60 17.87 -2.89
N ASP A 78 -4.90 17.77 -2.68
CA ASP A 78 -5.59 18.13 -1.43
C ASP A 78 -6.66 17.05 -1.17
N GLY A 79 -6.50 16.31 -0.07
CA GLY A 79 -7.30 15.12 0.23
C GLY A 79 -6.49 13.95 0.84
N THR A 80 -7.19 12.85 1.08
CA THR A 80 -6.68 11.62 1.70
C THR A 80 -6.49 10.52 0.66
N LEU A 81 -5.31 9.92 0.67
CA LEU A 81 -4.98 8.72 -0.10
C LEU A 81 -4.92 7.52 0.85
N ARG A 82 -5.77 6.49 0.61
CA ARG A 82 -5.80 5.27 1.44
C ARG A 82 -4.84 4.22 0.91
N VAL A 83 -4.16 3.52 1.79
CA VAL A 83 -3.17 2.49 1.47
C VAL A 83 -3.63 1.14 1.98
N TYR A 84 -3.82 0.21 1.06
CA TYR A 84 -4.27 -1.15 1.30
C TYR A 84 -3.15 -2.14 0.99
N ASN A 85 -2.85 -3.01 1.95
CA ASN A 85 -1.82 -4.03 1.81
C ASN A 85 -2.43 -5.39 1.50
N LEU A 86 -1.83 -6.14 0.56
CA LEU A 86 -2.26 -7.52 0.28
C LEU A 86 -2.11 -8.47 1.48
N SER A 87 -1.22 -8.13 2.40
CA SER A 87 -1.03 -8.83 3.67
C SER A 87 -0.53 -7.84 4.71
N ASN A 88 -1.05 -7.98 5.93
CA ASN A 88 -0.57 -7.24 7.10
C ASN A 88 0.57 -7.97 7.84
N VAL A 89 0.99 -9.13 7.32
CA VAL A 89 2.08 -9.92 7.87
C VAL A 89 3.41 -9.45 7.31
N ARG A 90 4.28 -9.02 8.21
CA ARG A 90 5.56 -8.39 7.90
C ARG A 90 6.68 -9.37 8.15
N HIS A 91 7.57 -9.56 7.18
CA HIS A 91 8.83 -10.29 7.40
C HIS A 91 9.99 -9.61 6.65
N ALA A 92 11.16 -9.52 7.28
CA ALA A 92 12.30 -8.75 6.79
C ALA A 92 12.84 -9.22 5.42
N ALA A 93 12.58 -10.48 5.06
CA ALA A 93 13.19 -11.15 3.91
C ALA A 93 12.24 -11.40 2.71
N GLY A 94 11.01 -10.88 2.73
CA GLY A 94 10.05 -10.94 1.59
C GLY A 94 9.54 -12.33 1.21
N HIS A 95 10.43 -13.26 0.88
CA HIS A 95 10.17 -14.65 0.47
C HIS A 95 9.56 -15.50 1.59
N GLU A 96 9.80 -15.15 2.85
CA GLU A 96 9.24 -15.86 4.00
C GLU A 96 7.98 -15.18 4.57
N ALA A 97 7.59 -14.00 4.05
CA ALA A 97 6.41 -13.30 4.53
C ALA A 97 5.13 -14.13 4.31
N GLU A 98 5.05 -14.84 3.18
CA GLU A 98 3.93 -15.73 2.86
C GLU A 98 3.91 -16.98 3.76
N ILE A 99 5.08 -17.55 4.07
CA ILE A 99 5.21 -18.67 5.02
C ILE A 99 4.75 -18.23 6.41
N TYR A 100 5.19 -17.06 6.87
CA TYR A 100 4.79 -16.51 8.16
C TYR A 100 3.30 -16.16 8.17
N HIS A 101 2.76 -15.63 7.07
CA HIS A 101 1.34 -15.33 6.92
C HIS A 101 0.49 -16.58 7.04
N ASN A 102 0.90 -17.66 6.38
CA ASN A 102 0.22 -18.94 6.46
C ASN A 102 0.34 -19.56 7.87
N LYS A 103 1.50 -19.46 8.53
CA LYS A 103 1.65 -19.87 9.93
C LYS A 103 0.75 -19.07 10.87
N ALA A 104 0.68 -17.75 10.69
CA ALA A 104 -0.19 -16.88 11.49
C ALA A 104 -1.67 -17.22 11.25
N LYS A 105 -2.07 -17.51 10.01
CA LYS A 105 -3.43 -17.98 9.68
C LYS A 105 -3.79 -19.29 10.39
N ILE A 106 -2.87 -20.24 10.43
CA ILE A 106 -3.09 -21.53 11.13
C ILE A 106 -3.19 -21.31 12.64
N ALA A 107 -2.41 -20.37 13.18
CA ALA A 107 -2.38 -20.08 14.62
C ALA A 107 -3.58 -19.24 15.10
N LEU A 108 -4.27 -18.52 14.21
CA LEU A 108 -5.41 -17.67 14.54
C LEU A 108 -6.74 -18.39 14.27
N THR A 109 -7.71 -18.20 15.17
CA THR A 109 -9.10 -18.60 14.93
C THR A 109 -9.72 -17.79 13.78
N SER A 110 -10.74 -18.33 13.11
CA SER A 110 -11.42 -17.69 11.97
C SER A 110 -11.84 -16.22 12.22
N ALA A 111 -12.30 -15.90 13.44
CA ALA A 111 -12.68 -14.55 13.84
C ALA A 111 -11.51 -13.52 13.81
N ASN A 112 -10.27 -13.99 13.85
CA ASN A 112 -9.06 -13.15 13.93
C ASN A 112 -8.31 -13.05 12.59
N ILE A 113 -8.78 -13.71 11.52
CA ILE A 113 -8.17 -13.63 10.17
C ILE A 113 -8.23 -12.20 9.62
N SER A 114 -9.28 -11.44 9.98
CA SER A 114 -9.43 -10.01 9.66
C SER A 114 -8.32 -9.12 10.25
N LEU A 115 -7.50 -9.62 11.18
CA LEU A 115 -6.33 -8.91 11.69
C LEU A 115 -5.12 -9.04 10.74
N LEU A 116 -5.07 -10.09 9.92
CA LEU A 116 -3.98 -10.37 9.00
C LEU A 116 -4.21 -9.79 7.60
N GLU A 117 -5.46 -9.50 7.28
CA GLU A 117 -5.92 -9.26 5.91
C GLU A 117 -6.86 -8.06 5.87
N ASP A 118 -6.62 -7.15 4.93
CA ASP A 118 -7.53 -6.04 4.70
C ASP A 118 -8.77 -6.53 3.92
N PRO A 119 -10.00 -6.33 4.42
CA PRO A 119 -11.23 -6.80 3.75
C PRO A 119 -11.31 -6.37 2.27
N ILE A 120 -10.84 -5.15 1.98
CA ILE A 120 -10.86 -4.57 0.63
C ILE A 120 -9.95 -5.32 -0.33
N THR A 121 -8.92 -6.01 0.15
CA THR A 121 -8.09 -6.88 -0.70
C THR A 121 -8.58 -8.32 -0.72
N HIS A 122 -9.60 -8.69 0.06
CA HIS A 122 -10.06 -10.07 0.24
C HIS A 122 -11.47 -10.36 -0.25
N ASN A 123 -12.25 -9.33 -0.52
CA ASN A 123 -13.57 -9.42 -1.12
C ASN A 123 -13.62 -8.62 -2.44
N ARG A 124 -14.05 -9.26 -3.53
CA ARG A 124 -14.13 -8.62 -4.85
C ARG A 124 -15.10 -7.44 -4.87
N GLU A 125 -16.26 -7.58 -4.23
CA GLU A 125 -17.28 -6.54 -4.21
C GLU A 125 -16.82 -5.32 -3.43
N GLU A 126 -16.22 -5.54 -2.26
CA GLU A 126 -15.62 -4.46 -1.45
C GLU A 126 -14.46 -3.79 -2.19
N PHE A 127 -13.59 -4.59 -2.83
CA PHE A 127 -12.50 -4.09 -3.67
C PHE A 127 -13.01 -3.13 -4.76
N LEU A 128 -13.98 -3.57 -5.56
CA LEU A 128 -14.52 -2.79 -6.67
C LEU A 128 -15.29 -1.56 -6.16
N ASN A 129 -16.07 -1.71 -5.08
CA ASN A 129 -16.78 -0.59 -4.47
C ASN A 129 -15.81 0.49 -3.99
N GLU A 130 -14.69 0.12 -3.38
CA GLU A 130 -13.69 1.09 -2.94
C GLU A 130 -12.95 1.73 -4.13
N CYS A 131 -12.61 0.94 -5.16
CA CYS A 131 -12.00 1.45 -6.39
C CYS A 131 -12.92 2.46 -7.11
N ASN A 132 -14.24 2.22 -7.12
CA ASN A 132 -15.21 3.12 -7.75
C ASN A 132 -15.38 4.47 -7.04
N LYS A 133 -15.02 4.55 -5.75
CA LYS A 133 -15.01 5.82 -4.99
C LYS A 133 -13.70 6.59 -5.20
N ALA A 134 -12.64 5.91 -5.63
CA ALA A 134 -11.31 6.48 -5.76
C ALA A 134 -11.17 7.22 -7.10
N GLY A 135 -10.66 8.46 -7.07
CA GLY A 135 -10.32 9.18 -8.30
C GLY A 135 -9.26 8.45 -9.14
N PHE A 136 -8.35 7.74 -8.47
CA PHE A 136 -7.36 6.87 -9.09
C PHE A 136 -6.95 5.71 -8.16
N VAL A 137 -6.49 4.61 -8.74
CA VAL A 137 -6.07 3.40 -8.03
C VAL A 137 -4.64 3.04 -8.42
N ILE A 138 -3.67 3.28 -7.54
CA ILE A 138 -2.27 2.90 -7.76
C ILE A 138 -2.06 1.44 -7.35
N MET A 139 -1.41 0.65 -8.21
CA MET A 139 -1.01 -0.72 -7.89
C MET A 139 0.48 -0.97 -8.08
N GLY A 140 1.10 -1.68 -7.12
CA GLY A 140 2.49 -2.08 -7.25
C GLY A 140 2.89 -3.18 -6.27
N PHE A 141 3.56 -4.22 -6.76
CA PHE A 141 3.81 -5.43 -5.99
C PHE A 141 5.28 -5.86 -6.02
N VAL A 142 5.74 -6.47 -4.93
CA VAL A 142 7.04 -7.13 -4.88
C VAL A 142 6.91 -8.50 -5.55
N ASN A 143 7.75 -8.72 -6.56
CA ASN A 143 7.76 -9.97 -7.30
C ASN A 143 8.07 -11.15 -6.38
N GLY A 144 7.33 -12.26 -6.54
CA GLY A 144 7.51 -13.48 -5.77
C GLY A 144 6.86 -13.49 -4.38
N ALA A 145 6.12 -12.45 -3.99
CA ALA A 145 5.42 -12.40 -2.71
C ALA A 145 3.90 -12.39 -2.91
N PHE A 146 3.17 -13.33 -2.29
CA PHE A 146 1.70 -13.40 -2.35
C PHE A 146 1.16 -13.55 -3.79
N ASN A 147 1.82 -14.35 -4.62
CA ASN A 147 1.52 -14.49 -6.05
C ASN A 147 0.05 -14.83 -6.36
N GLN A 148 -0.59 -15.69 -5.55
CA GLN A 148 -1.99 -16.02 -5.75
C GLN A 148 -2.89 -14.81 -5.49
N LYS A 149 -2.58 -14.06 -4.43
CA LYS A 149 -3.34 -12.87 -4.03
C LYS A 149 -3.17 -11.72 -5.02
N MET A 150 -1.94 -11.49 -5.48
CA MET A 150 -1.65 -10.54 -6.54
C MET A 150 -2.44 -10.88 -7.81
N ARG A 151 -2.41 -12.13 -8.27
CA ARG A 151 -3.18 -12.55 -9.47
C ARG A 151 -4.67 -12.31 -9.31
N GLN A 152 -5.22 -12.59 -8.13
CA GLN A 152 -6.63 -12.33 -7.83
C GLN A 152 -6.97 -10.83 -7.93
N ILE A 153 -6.19 -9.97 -7.29
CA ILE A 153 -6.41 -8.51 -7.30
C ILE A 153 -6.21 -7.94 -8.71
N LEU A 154 -5.19 -8.39 -9.43
CA LEU A 154 -4.95 -8.00 -10.82
C LEU A 154 -6.15 -8.35 -11.72
N SER A 155 -6.69 -9.57 -11.60
CA SER A 155 -7.89 -9.96 -12.35
C SER A 155 -9.11 -9.09 -12.00
N TRP A 156 -9.28 -8.72 -10.74
CA TRP A 156 -10.37 -7.82 -10.36
C TRP A 156 -10.18 -6.40 -10.91
N SER A 157 -8.93 -5.93 -10.94
CA SER A 157 -8.56 -4.59 -11.40
C SER A 157 -8.78 -4.36 -12.90
N GLU A 158 -8.98 -5.41 -13.70
CA GLU A 158 -9.32 -5.30 -15.13
C GLU A 158 -10.58 -4.48 -15.39
N GLN A 159 -11.46 -4.35 -14.39
CA GLN A 159 -12.69 -3.56 -14.46
C GLN A 159 -12.51 -2.11 -13.97
N VAL A 160 -11.32 -1.74 -13.48
CA VAL A 160 -11.04 -0.41 -12.91
C VAL A 160 -10.46 0.48 -13.99
N SER A 161 -11.20 1.52 -14.39
CA SER A 161 -10.79 2.45 -15.46
C SER A 161 -9.69 3.43 -15.04
N SER A 162 -9.60 3.75 -13.75
CA SER A 162 -8.64 4.71 -13.19
C SER A 162 -7.36 4.05 -12.62
N LEU A 163 -6.99 2.90 -13.19
CA LEU A 163 -5.86 2.10 -12.72
C LEU A 163 -4.52 2.72 -13.12
N VAL A 164 -3.61 2.80 -12.14
CA VAL A 164 -2.29 3.41 -12.27
C VAL A 164 -1.22 2.40 -11.86
N TYR A 165 -0.25 2.14 -12.75
CA TYR A 165 0.84 1.21 -12.47
C TYR A 165 2.06 1.50 -13.35
N ALA A 166 3.21 0.94 -12.97
CA ALA A 166 4.36 0.79 -13.86
C ALA A 166 4.66 -0.68 -14.06
N MET A 167 4.98 -1.07 -15.29
CA MET A 167 5.26 -2.45 -15.63
C MET A 167 6.76 -2.62 -15.89
N ASP A 168 7.37 -3.61 -15.25
CA ASP A 168 8.75 -3.95 -15.56
C ASP A 168 8.87 -4.75 -16.86
N LYS A 169 10.10 -4.99 -17.31
CA LYS A 169 10.38 -5.71 -18.57
C LYS A 169 9.84 -7.14 -18.59
N ASN A 170 9.46 -7.69 -17.44
CA ASN A 170 8.92 -9.04 -17.31
C ASN A 170 7.38 -9.03 -17.19
N GLY A 171 6.72 -7.89 -17.36
CA GLY A 171 5.27 -7.77 -17.27
C GLY A 171 4.73 -7.59 -15.85
N HIS A 172 5.59 -7.38 -14.84
CA HIS A 172 5.13 -7.27 -13.45
C HIS A 172 4.86 -5.82 -13.05
N TYR A 173 3.79 -5.62 -12.27
CA TYR A 173 3.45 -4.33 -11.68
C TYR A 173 4.47 -3.99 -10.59
N SER A 174 5.29 -2.98 -10.86
CA SER A 174 6.46 -2.62 -10.07
C SER A 174 6.08 -1.96 -8.75
N HIS A 175 6.59 -2.51 -7.65
CA HIS A 175 6.44 -1.94 -6.31
C HIS A 175 6.99 -0.51 -6.18
N PRO A 176 6.33 0.39 -5.40
CA PRO A 176 6.78 1.77 -5.20
C PRO A 176 8.25 1.93 -4.82
N ARG A 177 8.80 1.02 -4.02
CA ARG A 177 10.23 1.00 -3.66
C ARG A 177 11.18 1.07 -4.87
N ARG A 178 10.85 0.42 -5.98
CA ARG A 178 11.71 0.35 -7.19
C ARG A 178 11.74 1.66 -7.97
N TRP A 179 10.72 2.50 -7.85
CA TRP A 179 10.63 3.77 -8.59
C TRP A 179 11.74 4.75 -8.21
N ARG A 180 12.34 4.58 -7.03
CA ARG A 180 13.51 5.35 -6.61
C ARG A 180 14.76 5.03 -7.45
N THR A 181 14.98 3.76 -7.72
CA THR A 181 16.20 3.28 -8.40
C THR A 181 16.02 3.12 -9.90
N ASP A 182 14.78 3.06 -10.37
CA ASP A 182 14.42 2.93 -11.78
C ASP A 182 13.50 4.08 -12.19
N LEU A 183 14.10 5.14 -12.73
CA LEU A 183 13.40 6.34 -13.17
C LEU A 183 12.42 6.07 -14.32
N SER A 184 12.67 5.05 -15.14
CA SER A 184 11.73 4.67 -16.20
C SER A 184 10.41 4.21 -15.59
N LEU A 185 10.47 3.34 -14.57
CA LEU A 185 9.28 2.89 -13.85
C LEU A 185 8.58 4.06 -13.15
N LYS A 186 9.34 4.95 -12.51
CA LYS A 186 8.75 6.15 -11.86
C LYS A 186 7.99 7.02 -12.85
N ASN A 187 8.59 7.31 -14.00
CA ASN A 187 7.98 8.14 -15.02
C ASN A 187 6.73 7.46 -15.62
N GLN A 188 6.73 6.13 -15.79
CA GLN A 188 5.52 5.40 -16.18
C GLN A 188 4.37 5.63 -15.21
N VAL A 189 4.60 5.52 -13.89
CA VAL A 189 3.53 5.74 -12.90
C VAL A 189 3.06 7.20 -12.92
N ILE A 190 3.97 8.16 -13.02
CA ILE A 190 3.61 9.58 -13.12
C ILE A 190 2.71 9.80 -14.34
N SER A 191 3.13 9.37 -15.53
CA SER A 191 2.33 9.54 -16.76
C SER A 191 1.00 8.79 -16.72
N SER A 192 0.98 7.58 -16.15
CA SER A 192 -0.25 6.81 -15.95
C SER A 192 -1.22 7.54 -15.01
N LEU A 193 -0.73 8.11 -13.90
CA LEU A 193 -1.54 8.89 -12.99
C LEU A 193 -2.05 10.18 -13.64
N GLN A 194 -1.20 10.90 -14.38
CA GLN A 194 -1.61 12.10 -15.11
C GLN A 194 -2.76 11.84 -16.09
N SER A 195 -2.79 10.65 -16.72
CA SER A 195 -3.83 10.29 -17.70
C SER A 195 -5.22 10.10 -17.10
N VAL A 196 -5.31 9.89 -15.78
CA VAL A 196 -6.56 9.66 -15.04
C VAL A 196 -6.90 10.78 -14.06
N LEU A 197 -6.00 11.78 -13.92
CA LEU A 197 -6.25 13.02 -13.17
C LEU A 197 -6.92 14.04 -14.08
#